data_AF-A0A3C1DGK4-F1
#
_entry.id   AF-A0A3C1DGK4-F1
#
_cell.length_a   1.000
_cell.length_b   1.000
_cell.length_c   1.000
_cell.angle_alpha   90.00
_cell.angle_beta   90.00
_cell.angle_gamma   90.00
#
_symmetry.space_group_name_H-M   'P 1'
#
loop_
_entity.id
_entity.type
_entity.pdbx_description
1 polymer ?
#
loop_
_entity_poly.entity_id
_entity_poly.type
_entity_poly.pdbx_seq_one_letter_code
_entity_poly.pdbx_strand_id
1 'polypeptide(L)'
;AIVKALQTHPEMNCAFADLNGKPAVVHHDSVNFGLAIDLPKPDGTRQLLVPNIKDAQRMDFAKFWTSYDDLVRRARQARLGVDDFAGTTISLTNPGTLGTVHSVPRLMPGQGAIVGAGALEYPAEWQGAAAETLAKHGVSKILTLTSTYDHRIIQGAQSGDFLKRIHELLLGEDDFYDEIFRSLRIPYEPIRWARDIAHAHDDQVSKTARVQQLIHAYRVRGHLMADIDPLEYHQRAHPDLDIGSHGLTLWDLDREFATGGFGGQPFMRLRDILGVLRDSYCRTIGVEYMHMQDPDEREWMQDHIERRWTPMSRDEQLGVLRRLNGAEAFENFLQTKYVGQKRFSLEGGESAIAILDEILTCSADNDLVEVCIGMPHRGRLNVLANIAGKSYAQIFREFEGTVD
;
A
#
# COMPACT_ATOMS: atom_id res chain seq x y z
N ALA A 1 -2.78 -11.69 -11.34
CA ALA A 1 -3.59 -11.76 -12.57
C ALA A 1 -3.46 -13.11 -13.27
N ILE A 2 -2.31 -13.51 -13.85
CA ILE A 2 -2.15 -14.78 -14.59
C ILE A 2 -2.61 -15.99 -13.77
N VAL A 3 -2.11 -16.15 -12.54
CA VAL A 3 -2.49 -17.26 -11.64
C VAL A 3 -4.00 -17.30 -11.38
N LYS A 4 -4.65 -16.13 -11.23
CA LYS A 4 -6.11 -16.04 -11.06
C LYS A 4 -6.86 -16.40 -12.34
N ALA A 5 -6.40 -15.91 -13.50
CA ALA A 5 -7.04 -16.19 -14.78
C ALA A 5 -7.13 -17.70 -15.07
N LEU A 6 -6.13 -18.48 -14.62
CA LEU A 6 -6.10 -19.94 -14.73
C LEU A 6 -7.24 -20.65 -13.98
N GLN A 7 -7.84 -20.04 -12.96
CA GLN A 7 -8.99 -20.62 -12.27
C GLN A 7 -10.19 -20.75 -13.21
N THR A 8 -10.31 -19.81 -14.15
CA THR A 8 -11.36 -19.80 -15.19
C THR A 8 -10.90 -20.40 -16.53
N HIS A 9 -9.60 -20.56 -16.72
CA HIS A 9 -8.97 -21.08 -17.94
C HIS A 9 -7.91 -22.16 -17.61
N PRO A 10 -8.30 -23.28 -16.99
CA PRO A 10 -7.36 -24.31 -16.53
C PRO A 10 -6.61 -25.00 -17.69
N GLU A 11 -7.14 -24.97 -18.91
CA GLU A 11 -6.51 -25.48 -20.13
C GLU A 11 -5.14 -24.82 -20.41
N MET A 12 -4.97 -23.56 -19.99
CA MET A 12 -3.72 -22.81 -20.15
C MET A 12 -2.62 -23.31 -19.21
N ASN A 13 -2.96 -24.12 -18.21
CA ASN A 13 -2.04 -24.79 -17.29
C ASN A 13 -1.75 -26.25 -17.68
N CYS A 14 -2.12 -26.69 -18.89
CA CYS A 14 -1.83 -28.05 -19.36
C CYS A 14 -0.47 -28.12 -20.08
N ALA A 15 0.04 -29.33 -20.34
CA ALA A 15 1.26 -29.53 -21.13
C ALA A 15 1.11 -30.67 -22.14
N PHE A 16 1.79 -30.57 -23.28
CA PHE A 16 1.88 -31.69 -24.22
C PHE A 16 2.87 -32.75 -23.71
N ALA A 17 2.48 -34.01 -23.80
CA ALA A 17 3.37 -35.15 -23.58
C ALA A 17 3.25 -36.17 -24.72
N ASP A 18 4.34 -36.89 -24.95
CA ASP A 18 4.35 -38.09 -25.77
C ASP A 18 4.39 -39.30 -24.83
N LEU A 19 3.30 -40.09 -24.83
CA LEU A 19 3.18 -41.31 -24.05
C LEU A 19 3.27 -42.50 -25.00
N ASN A 20 4.46 -43.07 -25.15
CA ASN A 20 4.74 -44.24 -25.99
C ASN A 20 4.32 -44.06 -27.47
N GLY A 21 4.67 -42.92 -28.06
CA GLY A 21 4.35 -42.57 -29.44
C GLY A 21 2.93 -42.04 -29.65
N LYS A 22 2.20 -41.77 -28.56
CA LYS A 22 0.84 -41.20 -28.62
C LYS A 22 0.84 -39.79 -28.02
N PRO A 23 0.35 -38.79 -28.78
CA PRO A 23 0.04 -37.46 -28.24
C PRO A 23 -0.89 -37.55 -27.04
N ALA A 24 -0.51 -36.91 -25.94
CA ALA A 24 -1.30 -36.84 -24.72
C ALA A 24 -1.26 -35.41 -24.14
N VAL A 25 -2.32 -35.08 -23.40
CA VAL A 25 -2.41 -33.83 -22.63
C VAL A 25 -2.19 -34.16 -21.17
N VAL A 26 -1.24 -33.48 -20.55
CA VAL A 26 -1.01 -33.52 -19.11
C VAL A 26 -1.77 -32.38 -18.47
N HIS A 27 -2.71 -32.73 -17.59
CA HIS A 27 -3.42 -31.78 -16.75
C HIS A 27 -2.68 -31.63 -15.42
N HIS A 28 -2.39 -30.39 -15.02
CA HIS A 28 -1.72 -30.09 -13.77
C HIS A 28 -2.72 -29.55 -12.75
N ASP A 29 -2.83 -30.22 -11.60
CA ASP A 29 -3.70 -29.79 -10.48
C ASP A 29 -3.16 -28.55 -9.76
N SER A 30 -1.86 -28.32 -9.84
CA SER A 30 -1.16 -27.19 -9.22
C SER A 30 -0.66 -26.18 -10.25
N VAL A 31 -0.63 -24.91 -9.87
CA VAL A 31 -0.02 -23.83 -10.65
C VAL A 31 1.36 -23.55 -10.07
N ASN A 32 2.39 -24.07 -10.73
CA ASN A 32 3.77 -23.77 -10.40
C ASN A 32 4.24 -22.64 -11.31
N PHE A 33 4.11 -21.42 -10.81
CA PHE A 33 4.24 -20.20 -11.59
C PHE A 33 5.72 -19.83 -11.80
N GLY A 34 6.22 -20.06 -13.01
CA GLY A 34 7.59 -19.75 -13.40
C GLY A 34 7.83 -18.26 -13.60
N LEU A 35 8.96 -17.77 -13.11
CA LEU A 35 9.37 -16.37 -13.19
C LEU A 35 10.73 -16.28 -13.89
N ALA A 36 10.75 -15.68 -15.06
CA ALA A 36 12.00 -15.41 -15.76
C ALA A 36 12.78 -14.29 -15.04
N ILE A 37 13.93 -14.64 -14.49
CA ILE A 37 14.85 -13.75 -13.79
C ILE A 37 16.11 -13.64 -14.62
N ASP A 38 16.38 -12.43 -15.11
CA ASP A 38 17.56 -12.10 -15.88
C ASP A 38 18.68 -11.61 -14.94
N LEU A 39 19.78 -12.36 -14.87
CA LEU A 39 20.91 -12.11 -13.99
C LEU A 39 22.12 -11.63 -14.80
N PRO A 40 22.54 -10.36 -14.67
CA PRO A 40 23.79 -9.89 -15.26
C PRO A 40 24.98 -10.51 -14.52
N LYS A 41 25.97 -10.99 -15.27
CA LYS A 41 27.23 -11.51 -14.74
C LYS A 41 28.34 -10.46 -14.81
N PRO A 42 29.38 -10.56 -13.95
CA PRO A 42 30.51 -9.62 -13.97
C PRO A 42 31.26 -9.57 -15.30
N ASP A 43 31.20 -10.64 -16.10
CA ASP A 43 31.83 -10.74 -17.42
C ASP A 43 31.02 -10.06 -18.54
N GLY A 44 29.91 -9.38 -18.20
CA GLY A 44 29.02 -8.72 -19.15
C GLY A 44 28.00 -9.66 -19.81
N THR A 45 28.09 -10.97 -19.59
CA THR A 45 27.08 -11.92 -20.06
C THR A 45 25.83 -11.87 -19.17
N ARG A 46 24.73 -12.44 -19.66
CA ARG A 46 23.47 -12.53 -18.93
C ARG A 46 23.05 -13.99 -18.80
N GLN A 47 22.49 -14.35 -17.66
CA GLN A 47 21.94 -15.67 -17.44
C GLN A 47 20.46 -15.55 -17.10
N LEU A 48 19.64 -16.18 -17.93
CA LEU A 48 18.21 -16.31 -17.68
C LEU A 48 17.94 -17.56 -16.83
N LEU A 49 17.30 -17.38 -15.69
CA LEU A 49 16.81 -18.45 -14.83
C LEU A 49 15.29 -18.39 -14.78
N VAL A 50 14.61 -19.54 -14.77
CA VAL A 50 13.14 -19.61 -14.64
C VAL A 50 12.77 -20.51 -13.47
N PRO A 51 13.06 -20.11 -12.22
CA PRO A 51 12.52 -20.79 -11.05
C PRO A 51 11.01 -20.53 -10.95
N ASN A 52 10.30 -21.29 -10.11
CA ASN A 52 8.86 -21.18 -9.97
C ASN A 52 8.39 -21.05 -8.51
N ILE A 53 7.25 -20.39 -8.33
CA ILE A 53 6.50 -20.37 -7.07
C ILE A 53 5.54 -21.56 -7.10
N LYS A 54 5.74 -22.52 -6.19
CA LYS A 54 4.90 -23.72 -6.08
C LYS A 54 3.51 -23.38 -5.59
N ASP A 55 2.50 -24.10 -6.09
CA ASP A 55 1.12 -24.03 -5.62
C ASP A 55 0.57 -22.59 -5.51
N ALA A 56 0.92 -21.73 -6.47
CA ALA A 56 0.61 -20.30 -6.44
C ALA A 56 -0.90 -20.03 -6.36
N GLN A 57 -1.74 -20.94 -6.87
CA GLN A 57 -3.20 -20.85 -6.82
C GLN A 57 -3.79 -20.96 -5.41
N ARG A 58 -3.01 -21.44 -4.43
CA ARG A 58 -3.43 -21.59 -3.02
C ARG A 58 -3.01 -20.41 -2.15
N MET A 59 -2.31 -19.42 -2.71
CA MET A 59 -1.78 -18.27 -1.96
C MET A 59 -2.72 -17.08 -2.05
N ASP A 60 -2.83 -16.32 -0.96
CA ASP A 60 -3.28 -14.93 -1.04
C ASP A 60 -2.15 -14.03 -1.58
N PHE A 61 -2.44 -12.75 -1.79
CA PHE A 61 -1.48 -11.86 -2.44
C PHE A 61 -0.23 -11.61 -1.59
N ALA A 62 -0.37 -11.42 -0.27
CA ALA A 62 0.75 -11.20 0.65
C ALA A 62 1.69 -12.41 0.70
N LYS A 63 1.14 -13.64 0.73
CA LYS A 63 1.94 -14.85 0.68
C LYS A 63 2.64 -15.00 -0.67
N PHE A 64 1.93 -14.77 -1.77
CA PHE A 64 2.50 -14.80 -3.11
C PHE A 64 3.66 -13.81 -3.26
N TRP A 65 3.47 -12.56 -2.80
CA TRP A 65 4.49 -11.52 -2.85
C TRP A 65 5.72 -11.88 -2.00
N THR A 66 5.52 -12.38 -0.78
CA THR A 66 6.63 -12.84 0.07
C THR A 66 7.41 -13.99 -0.59
N SER A 67 6.70 -14.95 -1.20
CA SER A 67 7.31 -16.05 -1.94
C SER A 67 8.06 -15.57 -3.20
N TYR A 68 7.52 -14.58 -3.90
CA TYR A 68 8.18 -13.92 -5.03
C TYR A 68 9.49 -13.26 -4.59
N ASP A 69 9.47 -12.45 -3.53
CA ASP A 69 10.65 -11.73 -3.04
C ASP A 69 11.73 -12.70 -2.55
N ASP A 70 11.34 -13.78 -1.86
CA ASP A 70 12.27 -14.84 -1.47
C ASP A 70 12.92 -15.52 -2.68
N LEU A 71 12.12 -15.90 -3.69
CA LEU A 71 12.61 -16.54 -4.91
C LEU A 71 13.62 -15.65 -5.65
N VAL A 72 13.29 -14.36 -5.82
CA VAL A 72 14.17 -13.37 -6.47
C VAL A 72 15.44 -13.16 -5.66
N ARG A 73 15.34 -13.05 -4.34
CA ARG A 73 16.50 -12.92 -3.44
C ARG A 73 17.41 -14.14 -3.54
N ARG A 74 16.87 -15.36 -3.51
CA ARG A 74 17.65 -16.60 -3.65
C ARG A 74 18.29 -16.72 -5.04
N ALA A 75 17.59 -16.32 -6.10
CA ALA A 75 18.14 -16.26 -7.45
C ALA A 75 19.38 -15.34 -7.53
N ARG A 76 19.26 -14.11 -7.02
CA ARG A 76 20.37 -13.13 -7.02
C ARG A 76 21.55 -13.56 -6.15
N GLN A 77 21.30 -14.33 -5.09
CA GLN A 77 22.33 -14.87 -4.20
C GLN A 77 22.91 -16.22 -4.67
N ALA A 78 22.49 -16.73 -5.84
CA ALA A 78 22.87 -18.05 -6.35
C ALA A 78 22.56 -19.21 -5.36
N ARG A 79 21.42 -19.13 -4.68
CA ARG A 79 20.93 -20.10 -3.67
C ARG A 79 19.72 -20.92 -4.14
N LEU A 80 19.50 -21.01 -5.46
CA LEU A 80 18.44 -21.85 -6.02
C LEU A 80 18.91 -23.31 -6.14
N GLY A 81 18.04 -24.24 -5.76
CA GLY A 81 18.23 -25.68 -5.94
C GLY A 81 17.51 -26.20 -7.18
N VAL A 82 17.68 -27.49 -7.48
CA VAL A 82 17.01 -28.15 -8.63
C VAL A 82 15.49 -28.09 -8.51
N ASP A 83 14.96 -28.28 -7.30
CA ASP A 83 13.52 -28.27 -7.04
C ASP A 83 12.85 -26.94 -7.35
N ASP A 84 13.57 -25.82 -7.28
CA ASP A 84 13.05 -24.49 -7.65
C ASP A 84 12.66 -24.40 -9.13
N PHE A 85 13.25 -25.23 -9.99
CA PHE A 85 12.98 -25.25 -11.44
C PHE A 85 12.01 -26.36 -11.86
N ALA A 86 11.88 -27.40 -11.03
CA ALA A 86 11.10 -28.59 -11.38
C ALA A 86 9.60 -28.27 -11.50
N GLY A 87 8.94 -28.88 -12.48
CA GLY A 87 7.47 -28.88 -12.57
C GLY A 87 6.83 -27.51 -12.81
N THR A 88 7.52 -26.54 -13.41
CA THR A 88 6.89 -25.28 -13.88
C THR A 88 5.77 -25.61 -14.86
N THR A 89 4.57 -25.07 -14.64
CA THR A 89 3.38 -25.38 -15.46
C THR A 89 3.03 -24.24 -16.43
N ILE A 90 3.32 -23.01 -16.04
CA ILE A 90 3.19 -21.78 -16.84
C ILE A 90 4.28 -20.80 -16.38
N SER A 91 4.72 -19.89 -17.24
CA SER A 91 5.70 -18.88 -16.84
C SER A 91 5.39 -17.48 -17.35
N LEU A 92 5.92 -16.48 -16.65
CA LEU A 92 5.95 -15.08 -17.04
C LEU A 92 7.38 -14.67 -17.40
N THR A 93 7.53 -14.03 -18.55
CA THR A 93 8.77 -13.36 -18.96
C THR A 93 8.55 -11.87 -19.18
N ASN A 94 9.50 -11.03 -18.76
CA ASN A 94 9.39 -9.57 -18.82
C ASN A 94 10.58 -8.89 -19.54
N PRO A 95 10.66 -9.01 -20.88
CA PRO A 95 11.62 -8.24 -21.67
C PRO A 95 11.21 -6.76 -21.80
N GLY A 96 10.05 -6.35 -21.30
CA GLY A 96 9.65 -4.94 -21.23
C GLY A 96 10.63 -4.07 -20.46
N THR A 97 11.39 -4.65 -19.52
CA THR A 97 12.50 -3.96 -18.83
C THR A 97 13.63 -3.52 -19.77
N LEU A 98 13.68 -4.06 -20.99
CA LEU A 98 14.64 -3.74 -22.05
C LEU A 98 14.01 -2.91 -23.19
N GLY A 99 12.78 -2.40 -23.02
CA GLY A 99 12.04 -1.68 -24.05
C GLY A 99 11.38 -2.58 -25.11
N THR A 100 11.36 -3.90 -24.90
CA THR A 100 10.70 -4.83 -25.84
C THR A 100 9.18 -4.76 -25.67
N VAL A 101 8.44 -4.44 -26.74
CA VAL A 101 6.97 -4.36 -26.70
C VAL A 101 6.30 -5.74 -26.93
N HIS A 102 6.86 -6.58 -27.81
CA HIS A 102 6.33 -7.91 -28.10
C HIS A 102 7.38 -8.98 -27.84
N SER A 103 7.02 -10.00 -27.06
CA SER A 103 7.88 -11.15 -26.82
C SER A 103 7.20 -12.43 -27.27
N VAL A 104 7.90 -13.24 -28.04
CA VAL A 104 7.43 -14.58 -28.43
C VAL A 104 8.47 -15.59 -27.93
N PRO A 105 8.46 -15.92 -26.63
CA PRO A 105 9.42 -16.87 -26.07
C PRO A 105 9.22 -18.27 -26.67
N ARG A 106 10.30 -19.05 -26.72
CA ARG A 106 10.24 -20.47 -27.07
C ARG A 106 9.60 -21.24 -25.92
N LEU A 107 8.56 -22.04 -26.22
CA LEU A 107 7.94 -22.94 -25.26
C LEU A 107 8.90 -24.02 -24.77
N MET A 108 8.84 -24.28 -23.47
CA MET A 108 9.64 -25.30 -22.80
C MET A 108 8.82 -26.57 -22.61
N PRO A 109 9.42 -27.77 -22.72
CA PRO A 109 8.73 -29.02 -22.38
C PRO A 109 8.13 -28.96 -20.98
N GLY A 110 6.93 -29.52 -20.81
CA GLY A 110 6.20 -29.50 -19.54
C GLY A 110 5.38 -28.24 -19.26
N GLN A 111 5.34 -27.26 -20.19
CA GLN A 111 4.49 -26.08 -20.11
C GLN A 111 3.61 -25.98 -21.35
N GLY A 112 2.36 -25.54 -21.18
CA GLY A 112 1.45 -25.26 -22.29
C GLY A 112 1.52 -23.83 -22.79
N ALA A 113 1.89 -22.88 -21.92
CA ALA A 113 1.94 -21.47 -22.25
C ALA A 113 3.07 -20.72 -21.53
N ILE A 114 3.55 -19.66 -22.17
CA ILE A 114 4.40 -18.62 -21.56
C ILE A 114 3.76 -17.27 -21.87
N VAL A 115 3.53 -16.47 -20.83
CA VAL A 115 3.05 -15.10 -20.95
C VAL A 115 4.24 -14.15 -21.05
N GLY A 116 4.28 -13.33 -22.08
CA GLY A 116 5.26 -12.25 -22.22
C GLY A 116 4.67 -10.92 -21.79
N ALA A 117 5.37 -10.17 -20.95
CA ALA A 117 5.07 -8.79 -20.60
C ALA A 117 6.01 -7.84 -21.35
N GLY A 118 5.44 -7.02 -22.22
CA GLY A 118 6.13 -5.96 -22.93
C GLY A 118 6.44 -4.74 -22.05
N ALA A 119 7.03 -3.72 -22.66
CA ALA A 119 7.30 -2.45 -21.99
C ALA A 119 5.99 -1.71 -21.67
N LEU A 120 5.95 -1.03 -20.53
CA LEU A 120 4.84 -0.15 -20.14
C LEU A 120 5.11 1.25 -20.69
N GLU A 121 4.56 1.53 -21.87
CA GLU A 121 4.87 2.74 -22.65
C GLU A 121 3.61 3.40 -23.21
N TYR A 122 3.71 4.66 -23.65
CA TYR A 122 2.62 5.31 -24.38
C TYR A 122 2.50 4.73 -25.80
N PRO A 123 1.28 4.73 -26.39
CA PRO A 123 1.11 4.43 -27.80
C PRO A 123 2.03 5.28 -28.68
N ALA A 124 2.48 4.74 -29.81
CA ALA A 124 3.55 5.32 -30.62
C ALA A 124 3.29 6.78 -31.03
N GLU A 125 2.06 7.09 -31.41
CA GLU A 125 1.60 8.43 -31.81
C GLU A 125 1.60 9.47 -30.67
N TRP A 126 1.71 9.01 -29.41
CA TRP A 126 1.76 9.83 -28.20
C TRP A 126 3.15 9.85 -27.56
N GLN A 127 4.11 9.08 -28.09
CA GLN A 127 5.48 9.09 -27.57
C GLN A 127 6.13 10.46 -27.84
N GLY A 128 6.66 11.07 -26.78
CA GLY A 128 7.24 12.41 -26.83
C GLY A 128 6.24 13.56 -26.67
N ALA A 129 4.94 13.27 -26.56
CA ALA A 129 3.96 14.29 -26.18
C ALA A 129 4.25 14.81 -24.76
N ALA A 130 4.00 16.11 -24.55
CA ALA A 130 4.13 16.71 -23.22
C ALA A 130 3.19 16.02 -22.22
N ALA A 131 3.63 15.90 -20.96
CA ALA A 131 2.85 15.25 -19.90
C ALA A 131 1.46 15.86 -19.70
N GLU A 132 1.36 17.20 -19.80
CA GLU A 132 0.09 17.92 -19.72
C GLU A 132 -0.85 17.55 -20.86
N THR A 133 -0.33 17.44 -22.09
CA THR A 133 -1.11 17.02 -23.26
C THR A 133 -1.67 15.60 -23.07
N LEU A 134 -0.83 14.68 -22.58
CA LEU A 134 -1.25 13.30 -22.29
C LEU A 134 -2.37 13.26 -21.25
N ALA A 135 -2.23 14.00 -20.15
CA ALA A 135 -3.25 14.09 -19.10
C ALA A 135 -4.55 14.74 -19.59
N LYS A 136 -4.45 15.81 -20.39
CA LYS A 136 -5.61 16.47 -20.99
C LYS A 136 -6.39 15.53 -21.89
N HIS A 137 -5.70 14.76 -22.73
CA HIS A 137 -6.31 13.81 -23.66
C HIS A 137 -6.68 12.46 -23.03
N GLY A 138 -6.38 12.23 -21.75
CA GLY A 138 -6.69 10.97 -21.08
C GLY A 138 -5.92 9.78 -21.67
N VAL A 139 -4.68 9.99 -22.08
CA VAL A 139 -3.84 8.95 -22.70
C VAL A 139 -3.05 8.23 -21.61
N SER A 140 -3.24 6.93 -21.48
CA SER A 140 -2.47 6.10 -20.55
C SER A 140 -1.31 5.39 -21.25
N LYS A 141 -0.38 4.87 -20.44
CA LYS A 141 0.52 3.83 -20.89
C LYS A 141 -0.25 2.54 -21.14
N ILE A 142 0.28 1.71 -22.04
CA ILE A 142 -0.24 0.39 -22.39
C ILE A 142 0.80 -0.67 -22.04
N LEU A 143 0.34 -1.82 -21.59
CA LEU A 143 1.15 -3.01 -21.40
C LEU A 143 0.71 -4.06 -22.42
N THR A 144 1.58 -4.38 -23.36
CA THR A 144 1.33 -5.45 -24.31
C THR A 144 1.62 -6.80 -23.66
N LEU A 145 0.61 -7.67 -23.59
CA LEU A 145 0.76 -9.04 -23.16
C LEU A 145 0.70 -9.99 -24.35
N THR A 146 1.64 -10.92 -24.41
CA THR A 146 1.66 -12.00 -25.41
C THR A 146 1.45 -13.34 -24.72
N SER A 147 0.88 -14.30 -25.44
CA SER A 147 0.77 -15.70 -25.01
C SER A 147 1.38 -16.57 -26.10
N THR A 148 2.58 -17.11 -25.85
CA THR A 148 3.08 -18.22 -26.67
C THR A 148 2.48 -19.49 -26.09
N TYR A 149 1.69 -20.23 -26.87
CA TYR A 149 1.01 -21.43 -26.43
C TYR A 149 1.24 -22.62 -27.38
N ASP A 150 1.15 -23.82 -26.85
CA ASP A 150 1.30 -25.05 -27.62
C ASP A 150 -0.01 -25.34 -28.36
N HIS A 151 -0.04 -25.01 -29.66
CA HIS A 151 -1.23 -25.17 -30.49
C HIS A 151 -1.71 -26.63 -30.64
N ARG A 152 -0.93 -27.63 -30.20
CA ARG A 152 -1.35 -29.04 -30.17
C ARG A 152 -2.38 -29.31 -29.09
N ILE A 153 -2.40 -28.50 -28.03
CA ILE A 153 -3.25 -28.71 -26.84
C ILE A 153 -4.09 -27.49 -26.46
N ILE A 154 -3.70 -26.29 -26.91
CA ILE A 154 -4.39 -25.02 -26.62
C ILE A 154 -4.81 -24.38 -27.95
N GLN A 155 -6.08 -24.00 -28.05
CA GLN A 155 -6.60 -23.29 -29.21
C GLN A 155 -6.35 -21.78 -29.13
N GLY A 156 -6.25 -21.13 -30.28
CA GLY A 156 -6.05 -19.68 -30.34
C GLY A 156 -7.17 -18.87 -29.66
N ALA A 157 -8.42 -19.36 -29.72
CA ALA A 157 -9.53 -18.75 -28.99
C ALA A 157 -9.32 -18.80 -27.47
N GLN A 158 -8.89 -19.95 -26.93
CA GLN A 158 -8.61 -20.13 -25.49
C GLN A 158 -7.47 -19.22 -25.02
N SER A 159 -6.39 -19.12 -25.80
CA SER A 159 -5.29 -18.19 -25.50
C SER A 159 -5.74 -16.72 -25.55
N GLY A 160 -6.58 -16.35 -26.52
CA GLY A 160 -7.17 -15.02 -26.62
C GLY A 160 -8.07 -14.67 -25.44
N ASP A 161 -8.98 -15.57 -25.07
CA ASP A 161 -9.87 -15.40 -23.92
C ASP A 161 -9.08 -15.35 -22.60
N PHE A 162 -8.00 -16.11 -22.47
CA PHE A 162 -7.10 -16.04 -21.32
C PHE A 162 -6.43 -14.65 -21.19
N LEU A 163 -5.94 -14.08 -22.28
CA LEU A 163 -5.38 -12.72 -22.27
C LEU A 163 -6.44 -11.65 -21.97
N LYS A 164 -7.64 -11.81 -22.55
CA LYS A 164 -8.80 -10.96 -22.23
C LYS A 164 -9.13 -11.02 -20.74
N ARG A 165 -9.11 -12.22 -20.15
CA ARG A 165 -9.36 -12.42 -18.72
C ARG A 165 -8.31 -11.76 -17.85
N ILE A 166 -7.03 -11.83 -18.23
CA ILE A 166 -5.96 -11.11 -17.54
C ILE A 166 -6.18 -9.59 -17.63
N HIS A 167 -6.60 -9.08 -18.79
CA HIS A 167 -6.93 -7.67 -18.98
C HIS A 167 -8.08 -7.21 -18.07
N GLU A 168 -9.19 -7.94 -18.04
CA GLU A 168 -10.34 -7.68 -17.16
C GLU A 168 -9.92 -7.61 -15.68
N LEU A 169 -9.14 -8.60 -15.21
CA LEU A 169 -8.60 -8.59 -13.84
C LEU A 169 -7.71 -7.36 -13.56
N LEU A 170 -6.87 -6.97 -14.52
CA LEU A 170 -6.01 -5.78 -14.39
C LEU A 170 -6.79 -4.46 -14.49
N LEU A 171 -8.04 -4.46 -14.96
CA LEU A 171 -8.96 -3.33 -14.84
C LEU A 171 -9.72 -3.32 -13.51
N GLY A 172 -9.59 -4.39 -12.70
CA GLY A 172 -10.17 -4.48 -11.35
C GLY A 172 -11.40 -5.36 -11.24
N GLU A 173 -11.77 -6.12 -12.29
CA GLU A 173 -12.87 -7.10 -12.23
C GLU A 173 -12.62 -8.16 -11.13
N ASP A 174 -13.70 -8.73 -10.60
CA ASP A 174 -13.71 -9.69 -9.49
C ASP A 174 -12.92 -9.22 -8.25
N ASP A 175 -13.12 -7.95 -7.89
CA ASP A 175 -12.52 -7.33 -6.70
C ASP A 175 -10.98 -7.50 -6.66
N PHE A 176 -10.34 -7.57 -7.84
CA PHE A 176 -8.94 -7.97 -7.95
C PHE A 176 -8.01 -7.09 -7.11
N TYR A 177 -8.22 -5.78 -7.15
CA TYR A 177 -7.43 -4.84 -6.35
C TYR A 177 -7.89 -4.78 -4.88
N ASP A 178 -9.16 -5.03 -4.57
CA ASP A 178 -9.63 -5.07 -3.17
C ASP A 178 -9.02 -6.24 -2.42
N GLU A 179 -8.92 -7.41 -3.05
CA GLU A 179 -8.23 -8.55 -2.45
C GLU A 179 -6.75 -8.26 -2.22
N ILE A 180 -6.08 -7.57 -3.16
CA ILE A 180 -4.69 -7.14 -2.98
C ILE A 180 -4.59 -6.19 -1.79
N PHE A 181 -5.44 -5.17 -1.73
CA PHE A 181 -5.42 -4.17 -0.67
C PHE A 181 -5.70 -4.81 0.70
N ARG A 182 -6.70 -5.69 0.79
CA ARG A 182 -7.04 -6.43 2.01
C ARG A 182 -5.93 -7.36 2.46
N SER A 183 -5.32 -8.11 1.53
CA SER A 183 -4.20 -9.01 1.84
C SER A 183 -2.96 -8.23 2.31
N LEU A 184 -2.73 -7.04 1.78
CA LEU A 184 -1.66 -6.13 2.22
C LEU A 184 -2.04 -5.26 3.43
N ARG A 185 -3.28 -5.36 3.93
CA ARG A 185 -3.84 -4.51 5.00
C ARG A 185 -3.71 -3.01 4.70
N ILE A 186 -3.90 -2.62 3.44
CA ILE A 186 -3.99 -1.21 3.05
C ILE A 186 -5.37 -0.71 3.47
N PRO A 187 -5.49 0.35 4.29
CA PRO A 187 -6.77 0.77 4.89
C PRO A 187 -7.67 1.57 3.95
N TYR A 188 -7.24 1.84 2.72
CA TYR A 188 -7.97 2.64 1.73
C TYR A 188 -8.62 1.79 0.66
N GLU A 189 -9.60 2.34 -0.07
CA GLU A 189 -10.10 1.71 -1.28
C GLU A 189 -9.13 1.88 -2.47
N PRO A 190 -9.00 0.87 -3.34
CA PRO A 190 -8.25 1.00 -4.58
C PRO A 190 -8.94 1.96 -5.54
N ILE A 191 -8.13 2.60 -6.39
CA ILE A 191 -8.64 3.45 -7.47
C ILE A 191 -9.39 2.57 -8.46
N ARG A 192 -10.62 2.98 -8.81
CA ARG A 192 -11.50 2.24 -9.72
C ARG A 192 -11.25 2.64 -11.17
N TRP A 193 -11.25 1.64 -12.06
CA TRP A 193 -11.34 1.90 -13.49
C TRP A 193 -12.72 2.47 -13.83
N ALA A 194 -12.75 3.63 -14.48
CA ALA A 194 -13.97 4.27 -14.92
C ALA A 194 -13.73 4.93 -16.28
N ARG A 195 -14.79 5.15 -17.05
CA ARG A 195 -14.70 5.95 -18.27
C ARG A 195 -14.46 7.42 -17.91
N ASP A 196 -13.60 8.10 -18.64
CA ASP A 196 -13.40 9.54 -18.44
C ASP A 196 -14.71 10.29 -18.68
N ILE A 197 -15.00 11.21 -17.78
CA ILE A 197 -16.17 12.07 -17.87
C ILE A 197 -15.70 13.33 -18.60
N ALA A 198 -16.06 13.42 -19.89
CA ALA A 198 -15.73 14.58 -20.71
C ALA A 198 -16.30 15.87 -20.09
N HIS A 199 -15.63 17.00 -20.34
CA HIS A 199 -16.20 18.33 -20.09
C HIS A 199 -17.53 18.42 -20.85
N ALA A 200 -18.66 18.35 -20.14
CA ALA A 200 -19.97 18.39 -20.76
C ALA A 200 -20.64 19.73 -20.48
N HIS A 201 -20.78 20.57 -21.52
CA HIS A 201 -21.61 21.79 -21.61
C HIS A 201 -21.39 22.89 -20.54
N ASP A 202 -21.62 24.15 -20.94
CA ASP A 202 -21.48 25.33 -20.07
C ASP A 202 -22.39 25.30 -18.82
N ASP A 203 -23.40 24.40 -18.78
CA ASP A 203 -24.35 24.25 -17.67
C ASP A 203 -23.90 23.28 -16.56
N GLN A 204 -22.72 22.66 -16.66
CA GLN A 204 -22.22 21.72 -15.64
C GLN A 204 -21.20 22.34 -14.68
N VAL A 205 -21.27 21.94 -13.41
CA VAL A 205 -20.26 22.28 -12.39
C VAL A 205 -18.88 21.82 -12.87
N SER A 206 -17.95 22.78 -12.97
CA SER A 206 -16.58 22.53 -13.43
C SER A 206 -15.86 21.50 -12.56
N LYS A 207 -14.94 20.74 -13.15
CA LYS A 207 -14.09 19.80 -12.39
C LYS A 207 -13.30 20.49 -11.29
N THR A 208 -12.85 21.72 -11.51
CA THR A 208 -12.22 22.54 -10.47
C THR A 208 -13.12 22.77 -9.27
N ALA A 209 -14.40 23.09 -9.48
CA ALA A 209 -15.35 23.26 -8.38
C ALA A 209 -15.61 21.95 -7.62
N ARG A 210 -15.66 20.82 -8.31
CA ARG A 210 -15.76 19.48 -7.70
C ARG A 210 -14.52 19.15 -6.85
N VAL A 211 -13.33 19.50 -7.32
CA VAL A 211 -12.08 19.34 -6.53
C VAL A 211 -12.11 20.20 -5.26
N GLN A 212 -12.63 21.43 -5.34
CA GLN A 212 -12.80 22.28 -4.16
C GLN A 212 -13.84 21.72 -3.17
N GLN A 213 -14.94 21.15 -3.67
CA GLN A 213 -15.91 20.42 -2.84
C GLN A 213 -15.29 19.20 -2.16
N LEU A 214 -14.43 18.47 -2.88
CA LEU A 214 -13.70 17.33 -2.32
C LEU A 214 -12.72 17.76 -1.23
N ILE A 215 -11.92 18.80 -1.45
CA ILE A 215 -11.02 19.37 -0.41
C ILE A 215 -11.83 19.73 0.84
N HIS A 216 -12.95 20.44 0.66
CA HIS A 216 -13.83 20.77 1.77
C HIS A 216 -14.40 19.53 2.48
N ALA A 217 -14.80 18.50 1.75
CA ALA A 217 -15.32 17.25 2.31
C ALA A 217 -14.28 16.56 3.20
N TYR A 218 -13.00 16.50 2.79
CA TYR A 218 -11.92 15.95 3.61
C TYR A 218 -11.68 16.78 4.89
N ARG A 219 -11.72 18.11 4.80
CA ARG A 219 -11.60 18.98 5.99
C ARG A 219 -12.70 18.74 7.02
N VAL A 220 -13.93 18.49 6.55
CA VAL A 220 -15.10 18.30 7.43
C VAL A 220 -15.21 16.86 7.93
N ARG A 221 -14.96 15.86 7.09
CA ARG A 221 -15.30 14.45 7.34
C ARG A 221 -14.12 13.48 7.23
N GLY A 222 -12.91 13.95 6.91
CA GLY A 222 -11.74 13.10 6.73
C GLY A 222 -11.41 12.23 7.94
N HIS A 223 -11.68 12.74 9.15
CA HIS A 223 -11.53 12.01 10.41
C HIS A 223 -12.36 10.71 10.47
N LEU A 224 -13.49 10.62 9.75
CA LEU A 224 -14.30 9.40 9.70
C LEU A 224 -13.61 8.26 8.93
N MET A 225 -12.69 8.60 8.03
CA MET A 225 -11.89 7.65 7.25
C MET A 225 -10.48 7.45 7.83
N ALA A 226 -10.12 8.16 8.90
CA ALA A 226 -8.80 8.05 9.52
C ALA A 226 -8.59 6.69 10.18
N ASP A 227 -7.37 6.15 10.04
CA ASP A 227 -6.94 4.87 10.60
C ASP A 227 -6.44 5.02 12.04
N ILE A 228 -7.40 5.25 12.95
CA ILE A 228 -7.15 5.60 14.36
C ILE A 228 -7.35 4.43 15.34
N ASP A 229 -7.83 3.27 14.87
CA ASP A 229 -8.06 2.10 15.71
C ASP A 229 -6.87 1.12 15.61
N PRO A 230 -6.09 0.92 16.68
CA PRO A 230 -4.93 0.03 16.66
C PRO A 230 -5.28 -1.46 16.76
N LEU A 231 -6.54 -1.82 17.04
CA LEU A 231 -6.95 -3.21 17.32
C LEU A 231 -7.39 -3.97 16.08
N GLU A 232 -8.20 -3.33 15.24
CA GLU A 232 -8.85 -3.99 14.12
C GLU A 232 -8.48 -3.36 12.78
N TYR A 233 -8.20 -4.21 11.79
CA TYR A 233 -8.07 -3.77 10.41
C TYR A 233 -9.46 -3.58 9.79
N HIS A 234 -9.72 -2.35 9.33
CA HIS A 234 -10.90 -2.01 8.57
C HIS A 234 -10.47 -1.34 7.27
N GLN A 235 -11.02 -1.79 6.14
CA GLN A 235 -10.91 -1.03 4.90
C GLN A 235 -11.89 0.14 5.01
N ARG A 236 -11.36 1.35 5.18
CA ARG A 236 -12.14 2.56 5.44
C ARG A 236 -12.53 3.21 4.13
N ALA A 237 -13.80 3.55 4.02
CA ALA A 237 -14.38 4.25 2.89
C ALA A 237 -15.45 5.22 3.40
N HIS A 238 -15.61 6.34 2.69
CA HIS A 238 -16.67 7.28 2.98
C HIS A 238 -17.19 7.87 1.65
N PRO A 239 -18.50 7.80 1.35
CA PRO A 239 -19.05 8.25 0.07
C PRO A 239 -18.67 9.70 -0.28
N ASP A 240 -18.67 10.60 0.71
CA ASP A 240 -18.31 12.01 0.48
C ASP A 240 -16.82 12.25 0.18
N LEU A 241 -15.95 11.27 0.46
CA LEU A 241 -14.50 11.35 0.26
C LEU A 241 -14.04 10.57 -0.99
N ASP A 242 -14.93 9.77 -1.58
CA ASP A 242 -14.71 9.07 -2.83
C ASP A 242 -14.67 10.06 -3.99
N ILE A 243 -13.71 9.92 -4.90
CA ILE A 243 -13.62 10.80 -6.08
C ILE A 243 -14.76 10.53 -7.07
N GLY A 244 -15.27 9.30 -7.12
CA GLY A 244 -16.35 8.89 -8.02
C GLY A 244 -17.67 9.60 -7.71
N SER A 245 -17.99 9.79 -6.43
CA SER A 245 -19.17 10.53 -5.99
C SER A 245 -19.14 12.02 -6.37
N HIS A 246 -17.95 12.59 -6.56
CA HIS A 246 -17.75 13.95 -7.08
C HIS A 246 -17.69 14.01 -8.61
N GLY A 247 -17.87 12.87 -9.30
CA GLY A 247 -17.76 12.74 -10.76
C GLY A 247 -16.35 13.06 -11.28
N LEU A 248 -15.34 12.67 -10.50
CA LEU A 248 -13.95 12.62 -10.89
C LEU A 248 -13.55 11.16 -11.12
N THR A 249 -12.57 10.92 -11.98
CA THR A 249 -12.13 9.56 -12.33
C THR A 249 -10.61 9.44 -12.26
N LEU A 250 -10.07 8.23 -12.45
CA LEU A 250 -8.62 8.02 -12.51
C LEU A 250 -7.93 8.88 -13.60
N TRP A 251 -8.66 9.28 -14.64
CA TRP A 251 -8.15 10.10 -15.74
C TRP A 251 -7.90 11.55 -15.33
N ASP A 252 -8.48 11.98 -14.21
CA ASP A 252 -8.28 13.31 -13.65
C ASP A 252 -7.05 13.40 -12.75
N LEU A 253 -6.48 12.26 -12.31
CA LEU A 253 -5.37 12.22 -11.34
C LEU A 253 -4.15 13.02 -11.77
N ASP A 254 -3.82 13.00 -13.06
CA ASP A 254 -2.67 13.70 -13.64
C ASP A 254 -3.02 15.06 -14.25
N ARG A 255 -4.29 15.48 -14.20
CA ARG A 255 -4.73 16.82 -14.60
C ARG A 255 -4.49 17.82 -13.48
N GLU A 256 -4.15 19.05 -13.85
CA GLU A 256 -3.93 20.15 -12.91
C GLU A 256 -5.22 20.91 -12.63
N PHE A 257 -5.42 21.25 -11.35
CA PHE A 257 -6.56 21.99 -10.87
C PHE A 257 -6.10 23.18 -10.02
N ALA A 258 -6.84 24.28 -10.11
CA ALA A 258 -6.66 25.41 -9.21
C ALA A 258 -7.02 24.99 -7.78
N THR A 259 -6.11 25.21 -6.85
CA THR A 259 -6.23 24.75 -5.46
C THR A 259 -6.82 25.81 -4.53
N GLY A 260 -6.81 27.09 -4.94
CA GLY A 260 -7.20 28.20 -4.07
C GLY A 260 -6.21 28.46 -2.93
N GLY A 261 -4.95 28.01 -3.07
CA GLY A 261 -3.91 28.15 -2.04
C GLY A 261 -3.67 26.87 -1.23
N PHE A 262 -4.56 25.87 -1.32
CA PHE A 262 -4.36 24.57 -0.70
C PHE A 262 -3.03 23.94 -1.12
N GLY A 263 -2.28 23.39 -0.15
CA GLY A 263 -0.95 22.80 -0.37
C GLY A 263 0.15 23.80 -0.71
N GLY A 264 -0.09 25.12 -0.57
CA GLY A 264 0.92 26.17 -0.80
C GLY A 264 1.28 26.41 -2.26
N GLN A 265 0.51 25.87 -3.21
CA GLN A 265 0.71 26.05 -4.65
C GLN A 265 -0.61 26.46 -5.30
N PRO A 266 -0.64 27.37 -6.29
CA PRO A 266 -1.89 27.79 -6.92
C PRO A 266 -2.54 26.71 -7.80
N PHE A 267 -1.74 25.78 -8.32
CA PHE A 267 -2.16 24.65 -9.12
C PHE A 267 -1.46 23.37 -8.66
N MET A 268 -2.19 22.26 -8.62
CA MET A 268 -1.66 20.95 -8.29
C MET A 268 -2.37 19.88 -9.11
N ARG A 269 -1.69 18.75 -9.34
CA ARG A 269 -2.36 17.57 -9.90
C ARG A 269 -3.32 16.99 -8.89
N LEU A 270 -4.45 16.43 -9.33
CA LEU A 270 -5.41 15.81 -8.42
C LEU A 270 -4.76 14.70 -7.57
N ARG A 271 -3.82 13.92 -8.11
CA ARG A 271 -3.07 12.92 -7.32
C ARG A 271 -2.32 13.52 -6.13
N ASP A 272 -1.78 14.72 -6.29
CA ASP A 272 -0.98 15.39 -5.27
C ASP A 272 -1.91 16.03 -4.24
N ILE A 273 -3.03 16.59 -4.70
CA ILE A 273 -4.12 17.08 -3.83
C ILE A 273 -4.63 15.94 -2.93
N LEU A 274 -4.99 14.79 -3.51
CA LEU A 274 -5.44 13.62 -2.77
C LEU A 274 -4.35 13.09 -1.81
N GLY A 275 -3.08 13.16 -2.21
CA GLY A 275 -1.95 12.82 -1.36
C GLY A 275 -1.91 13.67 -0.10
N VAL A 276 -1.95 14.99 -0.23
CA VAL A 276 -1.98 15.92 0.91
C VAL A 276 -3.25 15.69 1.76
N LEU A 277 -4.43 15.61 1.15
CA LEU A 277 -5.69 15.40 1.90
C LEU A 277 -5.67 14.12 2.72
N ARG A 278 -5.20 13.01 2.14
CA ARG A 278 -5.09 11.73 2.86
C ARG A 278 -4.04 11.81 3.96
N ASP A 279 -2.89 12.41 3.67
CA ASP A 279 -1.81 12.57 4.65
C ASP A 279 -2.25 13.40 5.86
N SER A 280 -3.02 14.45 5.62
CA SER A 280 -3.48 15.41 6.61
C SER A 280 -4.67 14.93 7.43
N TYR A 281 -5.62 14.20 6.82
CA TYR A 281 -6.92 13.95 7.44
C TYR A 281 -7.30 12.48 7.63
N CYS A 282 -6.60 11.54 6.99
CA CYS A 282 -7.05 10.14 6.89
C CYS A 282 -6.00 9.08 7.24
N ARG A 283 -4.80 9.47 7.69
CA ARG A 283 -3.81 8.51 8.22
C ARG A 283 -4.13 8.16 9.67
N THR A 284 -3.12 8.11 10.52
CA THR A 284 -3.20 7.74 11.93
C THR A 284 -3.68 8.87 12.84
N ILE A 285 -4.13 10.00 12.27
CA ILE A 285 -4.65 11.17 13.00
C ILE A 285 -5.97 11.57 12.35
N GLY A 286 -7.05 11.58 13.13
CA GLY A 286 -8.33 12.18 12.74
C GLY A 286 -8.41 13.60 13.29
N VAL A 287 -8.66 14.58 12.42
CA VAL A 287 -8.74 15.99 12.81
C VAL A 287 -10.18 16.50 12.70
N GLU A 288 -10.69 17.05 13.80
CA GLU A 288 -11.98 17.73 13.86
C GLU A 288 -11.79 19.19 14.27
N TYR A 289 -11.96 20.11 13.32
CA TYR A 289 -11.79 21.55 13.59
C TYR A 289 -12.79 22.44 12.85
N MET A 290 -13.43 21.95 11.79
CA MET A 290 -14.35 22.74 10.97
C MET A 290 -15.61 23.23 11.70
N HIS A 291 -15.87 22.74 12.93
CA HIS A 291 -16.93 23.22 13.81
C HIS A 291 -16.57 24.54 14.52
N MET A 292 -15.28 24.93 14.54
CA MET A 292 -14.83 26.22 15.07
C MET A 292 -15.49 27.36 14.28
N GLN A 293 -15.93 28.41 14.98
CA GLN A 293 -16.63 29.53 14.34
C GLN A 293 -15.67 30.57 13.75
N ASP A 294 -14.54 30.79 14.43
CA ASP A 294 -13.52 31.77 14.04
C ASP A 294 -12.79 31.32 12.75
N PRO A 295 -12.84 32.13 11.66
CA PRO A 295 -12.07 31.86 10.45
C PRO A 295 -10.56 31.78 10.67
N ASP A 296 -10.00 32.62 11.55
CA ASP A 296 -8.56 32.72 11.75
C ASP A 296 -8.04 31.45 12.44
N GLU A 297 -8.79 30.89 13.39
CA GLU A 297 -8.48 29.60 14.01
C GLU A 297 -8.53 28.44 13.00
N ARG A 298 -9.53 28.44 12.11
CA ARG A 298 -9.64 27.41 11.06
C ARG A 298 -8.50 27.50 10.05
N GLU A 299 -8.13 28.72 9.65
CA GLU A 299 -7.00 28.95 8.74
C GLU A 299 -5.69 28.52 9.39
N TRP A 300 -5.47 28.87 10.67
CA TRP A 300 -4.31 28.42 11.43
C TRP A 300 -4.21 26.89 11.47
N MET A 301 -5.33 26.19 11.72
CA MET A 301 -5.36 24.71 11.69
C MET A 301 -5.01 24.17 10.30
N GLN A 302 -5.58 24.74 9.24
CA GLN A 302 -5.28 24.34 7.85
C GLN A 302 -3.80 24.51 7.54
N ASP A 303 -3.23 25.67 7.88
CA ASP A 303 -1.82 25.96 7.65
C ASP A 303 -0.88 24.99 8.35
N HIS A 304 -1.24 24.44 9.51
CA HIS A 304 -0.40 23.50 10.26
C HIS A 304 -0.58 22.05 9.81
N ILE A 305 -1.79 21.65 9.39
CA ILE A 305 -2.14 20.26 9.09
C ILE A 305 -1.99 19.94 7.59
N GLU A 306 -2.30 20.86 6.70
CA GLU A 306 -2.28 20.66 5.23
C GLU A 306 -0.87 20.83 4.63
N ARG A 307 0.14 20.34 5.35
CA ARG A 307 1.53 20.33 4.93
C ARG A 307 1.94 18.95 4.46
N ARG A 308 2.92 18.90 3.56
CA ARG A 308 3.52 17.63 3.14
C ARG A 308 4.18 16.96 4.35
N TRP A 309 3.82 15.71 4.60
CA TRP A 309 4.43 14.92 5.66
C TRP A 309 5.95 14.84 5.48
N THR A 310 6.68 15.06 6.57
CA THR A 310 8.14 15.00 6.63
C THR A 310 8.54 13.91 7.64
N PRO A 311 9.42 12.97 7.26
CA PRO A 311 9.87 11.94 8.19
C PRO A 311 10.68 12.54 9.34
N MET A 312 10.44 12.05 10.55
CA MET A 312 11.28 12.36 11.71
C MET A 312 12.71 11.87 11.48
N SER A 313 13.68 12.59 12.03
CA SER A 313 15.08 12.18 12.05
C SER A 313 15.28 10.89 12.87
N ARG A 314 16.39 10.20 12.63
CA ARG A 314 16.70 8.96 13.37
C ARG A 314 16.84 9.20 14.86
N ASP A 315 17.38 10.35 15.27
CA ASP A 315 17.59 10.66 16.68
C ASP A 315 16.27 10.95 17.40
N GLU A 316 15.34 11.66 16.76
CA GLU A 316 13.97 11.86 17.27
C GLU A 316 13.23 10.51 17.40
N GLN A 317 13.32 9.65 16.38
CA GLN A 317 12.74 8.31 16.44
C GLN A 317 13.30 7.48 17.61
N LEU A 318 14.61 7.55 17.84
CA LEU A 318 15.25 6.89 18.98
C LEU A 318 14.83 7.51 20.32
N GLY A 319 14.60 8.83 20.37
CA GLY A 319 14.05 9.52 21.53
C GLY A 319 12.67 8.98 21.92
N VAL A 320 11.73 8.97 20.97
CA VAL A 320 10.39 8.41 21.16
C VAL A 320 10.45 6.94 21.58
N LEU A 321 11.28 6.12 20.91
CA LEU A 321 11.44 4.71 21.25
C LEU A 321 11.96 4.50 22.68
N ARG A 322 12.89 5.33 23.17
CA ARG A 322 13.38 5.26 24.55
C ARG A 322 12.27 5.54 25.56
N ARG A 323 11.39 6.50 25.28
CA ARG A 323 10.23 6.81 26.14
C ARG A 323 9.24 5.64 26.19
N LEU A 324 8.94 5.05 25.04
CA LEU A 324 8.10 3.85 24.96
C LEU A 324 8.72 2.67 25.75
N ASN A 325 10.01 2.40 25.56
CA ASN A 325 10.72 1.35 26.29
C ASN A 325 10.69 1.59 27.81
N GLY A 326 10.86 2.84 28.26
CA GLY A 326 10.78 3.19 29.68
C GLY A 326 9.38 2.97 30.26
N ALA A 327 8.34 3.32 29.50
CA ALA A 327 6.96 3.10 29.88
C ALA A 327 6.63 1.60 30.01
N GLU A 328 6.99 0.81 29.00
CA GLU A 328 6.74 -0.63 28.96
C GLU A 328 7.54 -1.40 30.01
N ALA A 329 8.83 -1.08 30.18
CA ALA A 329 9.69 -1.73 31.17
C ALA A 329 9.17 -1.51 32.61
N PHE A 330 8.66 -0.31 32.90
CA PHE A 330 8.08 0.00 34.20
C PHE A 330 6.79 -0.81 34.46
N GLU A 331 5.90 -0.92 33.48
CA GLU A 331 4.70 -1.76 33.58
C GLU A 331 5.05 -3.24 33.77
N ASN A 332 6.00 -3.77 32.99
CA ASN A 332 6.46 -5.15 33.09
C ASN A 332 7.10 -5.46 34.46
N PHE A 333 7.85 -4.51 35.02
CA PHE A 333 8.41 -4.63 36.36
C PHE A 333 7.31 -4.72 37.43
N LEU A 334 6.36 -3.79 37.41
CA LEU A 334 5.23 -3.79 38.35
C LEU A 334 4.42 -5.08 38.25
N GLN A 335 4.28 -5.64 37.05
CA GLN A 335 3.53 -6.88 36.79
C GLN A 335 4.17 -8.08 37.45
N THR A 336 5.49 -8.14 37.34
CA THR A 336 6.29 -9.26 37.80
C THR A 336 6.48 -9.21 39.32
N LYS A 337 6.66 -8.01 39.89
CA LYS A 337 7.00 -7.84 41.32
C LYS A 337 5.81 -7.71 42.24
N TYR A 338 4.73 -7.05 41.82
CA TYR A 338 3.57 -6.76 42.67
C TYR A 338 2.32 -7.47 42.16
N VAL A 339 2.40 -8.81 42.09
CA VAL A 339 1.30 -9.67 41.63
C VAL A 339 0.08 -9.50 42.56
N GLY A 340 -1.09 -9.26 41.99
CA GLY A 340 -2.35 -9.13 42.73
C GLY A 340 -2.64 -7.74 43.31
N GLN A 341 -1.71 -6.79 43.22
CA GLN A 341 -1.97 -5.39 43.61
C GLN A 341 -2.63 -4.60 42.47
N LYS A 342 -3.63 -3.76 42.81
CA LYS A 342 -4.27 -2.86 41.85
C LYS A 342 -3.33 -1.70 41.51
N ARG A 343 -2.84 -1.67 40.27
CA ARG A 343 -1.81 -0.72 39.79
C ARG A 343 -2.26 0.20 38.66
N PHE A 344 -3.51 0.08 38.20
CA PHE A 344 -4.11 0.90 37.14
C PHE A 344 -3.20 1.06 35.90
N SER A 345 -2.84 -0.08 35.29
CA SER A 345 -1.81 -0.17 34.25
C SER A 345 -2.06 0.72 33.04
N LEU A 346 -0.96 1.20 32.45
CA LEU A 346 -0.93 1.89 31.16
C LEU A 346 -0.75 0.94 29.96
N GLU A 347 -0.80 -0.38 30.15
CA GLU A 347 -0.63 -1.36 29.07
C GLU A 347 -1.56 -1.07 27.88
N GLY A 348 -0.99 -1.04 26.67
CA GLY A 348 -1.65 -0.65 25.42
C GLY A 348 -1.86 0.87 25.23
N GLY A 349 -1.41 1.71 26.17
CA GLY A 349 -1.48 3.17 26.14
C GLY A 349 -0.14 3.86 26.40
N GLU A 350 0.97 3.16 26.22
CA GLU A 350 2.34 3.60 26.52
C GLU A 350 2.73 4.85 25.72
N SER A 351 2.14 5.04 24.55
CA SER A 351 2.29 6.26 23.73
C SER A 351 1.91 7.54 24.47
N ALA A 352 1.07 7.47 25.51
CA ALA A 352 0.77 8.62 26.36
C ALA A 352 2.03 9.22 27.02
N ILE A 353 3.02 8.39 27.36
CA ILE A 353 4.28 8.87 27.95
C ILE A 353 5.10 9.64 26.90
N ALA A 354 5.18 9.14 25.68
CA ALA A 354 5.87 9.84 24.59
C ALA A 354 5.17 11.17 24.24
N ILE A 355 3.83 11.18 24.20
CA ILE A 355 3.05 12.39 23.93
C ILE A 355 3.25 13.44 25.04
N LEU A 356 3.18 13.03 26.31
CA LEU A 356 3.39 13.97 27.43
C LEU A 356 4.82 14.54 27.45
N ASP A 357 5.83 13.71 27.15
CA ASP A 357 7.22 14.17 27.03
C ASP A 357 7.38 15.24 25.94
N GLU A 358 6.75 15.03 24.78
CA GLU A 358 6.77 15.99 23.68
C GLU A 358 6.08 17.31 24.05
N ILE A 359 4.89 17.24 24.69
CA ILE A 359 4.17 18.44 25.15
C ILE A 359 5.02 19.25 26.13
N LEU A 360 5.70 18.58 27.06
CA LEU A 360 6.56 19.24 28.05
C LEU A 360 7.81 19.83 27.41
N THR A 361 8.41 19.14 26.44
CA THR A 361 9.58 19.62 25.69
C THR A 361 9.21 20.87 24.89
N CYS A 362 8.12 20.81 24.11
CA CYS A 362 7.55 21.97 23.43
C CYS A 362 7.24 23.13 24.39
N SER A 363 6.68 22.84 25.57
CA SER A 363 6.38 23.88 26.57
C SER A 363 7.66 24.57 27.07
N ALA A 364 8.71 23.80 27.36
CA ALA A 364 10.00 24.32 27.79
C ALA A 364 10.69 25.14 26.69
N ASP A 365 10.63 24.69 25.43
CA ASP A 365 11.17 25.40 24.26
C ASP A 365 10.43 26.73 23.99
N ASN A 366 9.21 26.88 24.51
CA ASN A 366 8.42 28.10 24.46
C ASN A 366 8.50 28.93 25.77
N ASP A 367 9.54 28.71 26.58
CA ASP A 367 9.83 29.46 27.82
C ASP A 367 8.70 29.43 28.87
N LEU A 368 7.84 28.40 28.86
CA LEU A 368 6.86 28.19 29.93
C LEU A 368 7.55 27.68 31.19
N VAL A 369 7.24 28.31 32.34
CA VAL A 369 7.92 28.06 33.61
C VAL A 369 7.39 26.82 34.33
N GLU A 370 6.10 26.51 34.20
CA GLU A 370 5.44 25.43 34.95
C GLU A 370 4.33 24.78 34.12
N VAL A 371 4.21 23.45 34.25
CA VAL A 371 3.13 22.66 33.66
C VAL A 371 2.45 21.84 34.75
N CYS A 372 1.16 22.10 34.99
CA CYS A 372 0.34 21.37 35.95
C CYS A 372 -0.44 20.25 35.26
N ILE A 373 -0.24 18.98 35.66
CA ILE A 373 -0.90 17.82 35.05
C ILE A 373 -2.06 17.32 35.93
N GLY A 374 -3.28 17.37 35.40
CA GLY A 374 -4.44 16.67 35.97
C GLY A 374 -4.73 15.37 35.21
N MET A 375 -4.76 14.22 35.91
CA MET A 375 -4.98 12.91 35.26
C MET A 375 -5.78 11.93 36.15
N PRO A 376 -6.49 10.96 35.55
CA PRO A 376 -7.12 9.86 36.29
C PRO A 376 -6.08 8.84 36.83
N HIS A 377 -6.56 7.74 37.41
CA HIS A 377 -5.68 6.72 38.00
C HIS A 377 -4.83 5.93 36.98
N ARG A 378 -5.29 5.80 35.72
CA ARG A 378 -4.65 4.95 34.69
C ARG A 378 -3.29 5.51 34.30
N GLY A 379 -2.24 4.71 34.43
CA GLY A 379 -0.86 5.08 34.11
C GLY A 379 -0.24 6.13 35.03
N ARG A 380 -0.90 6.50 36.14
CA ARG A 380 -0.40 7.55 37.05
C ARG A 380 0.99 7.27 37.59
N LEU A 381 1.27 6.02 37.97
CA LEU A 381 2.59 5.63 38.48
C LEU A 381 3.66 5.73 37.39
N ASN A 382 3.28 5.41 36.16
CA ASN A 382 4.14 5.52 34.99
C ASN A 382 4.50 6.98 34.72
N VAL A 383 3.51 7.89 34.75
CA VAL A 383 3.73 9.34 34.64
C VAL A 383 4.60 9.86 35.79
N LEU A 384 4.35 9.44 37.03
CA LEU A 384 5.17 9.88 38.18
C LEU A 384 6.65 9.48 38.02
N ALA A 385 6.92 8.28 37.54
CA ALA A 385 8.28 7.78 37.34
C ALA A 385 8.96 8.40 36.11
N ASN A 386 8.30 8.30 34.95
CA ASN A 386 8.91 8.59 33.65
C ASN A 386 8.79 10.06 33.20
N ILE A 387 7.84 10.82 33.77
CA ILE A 387 7.61 12.24 33.45
C ILE A 387 7.98 13.14 34.63
N ALA A 388 7.37 12.94 35.80
CA ALA A 388 7.58 13.82 36.95
C ALA A 388 8.91 13.58 37.69
N GLY A 389 9.66 12.53 37.33
CA GLY A 389 10.95 12.21 37.92
C GLY A 389 10.88 11.73 39.39
N LYS A 390 9.72 11.27 39.86
CA LYS A 390 9.60 10.67 41.20
C LYS A 390 10.43 9.39 41.23
N SER A 391 11.32 9.27 42.22
CA SER A 391 12.23 8.13 42.30
C SER A 391 11.47 6.82 42.49
N TYR A 392 11.97 5.75 41.87
CA TYR A 392 11.43 4.40 42.04
C TYR A 392 11.33 4.00 43.52
N ALA A 393 12.31 4.37 44.35
CA ALA A 393 12.31 4.08 45.78
C ALA A 393 11.17 4.79 46.55
N GLN A 394 10.76 5.99 46.13
CA GLN A 394 9.59 6.66 46.73
C GLN A 394 8.30 5.97 46.30
N ILE A 395 8.18 5.61 45.02
CA ILE A 395 7.00 4.92 44.50
C ILE A 395 6.82 3.54 45.16
N PHE A 396 7.89 2.76 45.28
CA PHE A 396 7.81 1.40 45.81
C PHE A 396 7.62 1.34 47.33
N ARG A 397 8.13 2.32 48.09
CA ARG A 397 7.82 2.42 49.53
C ARG A 397 6.32 2.59 49.79
N GLU A 398 5.64 3.39 48.97
CA GLU A 398 4.19 3.56 49.06
C GLU A 398 3.43 2.26 48.73
N PHE A 399 4.01 1.37 47.92
CA PHE A 399 3.48 0.04 47.60
C PHE A 399 3.72 -1.01 48.70
N GLU A 400 4.81 -0.88 49.44
CA GLU A 400 5.20 -1.80 50.51
C GLU A 400 4.52 -1.49 51.85
N GLY A 401 3.77 -0.38 51.94
CA GLY A 401 2.94 -0.04 53.10
C GLY A 401 3.70 0.56 54.28
N THR A 402 5.00 0.86 54.13
CA THR A 402 5.80 1.57 55.13
C THR A 402 5.67 3.07 54.93
N VAL A 403 4.58 3.63 55.45
CA VAL A 403 4.44 5.07 55.68
C VAL A 403 4.99 5.36 57.07
N ASP A 404 6.23 5.84 57.14
CA ASP A 404 6.78 6.55 58.31
C ASP A 404 6.82 8.05 58.02
#